data_AF-A0A8D8ZFA9-F1
#
_entry.id   AF-A0A8D8ZFA9-F1
#
_cell.length_a   1.000
_cell.length_b   1.000
_cell.length_c   1.000
_cell.angle_alpha   90.00
_cell.angle_beta   90.00
_cell.angle_gamma   90.00
#
_symmetry.space_group_name_H-M   'P 1'
#
loop_
_entity.id
_entity.type
_entity.pdbx_description
1 polymer ?
#
loop_
_entity_poly.entity_id
_entity_poly.type
_entity_poly.pdbx_seq_one_letter_code
_entity_poly.pdbx_strand_id
1 'polypeptide(L)'
;MERKSSIEILNSESGHHCNASSDSLGSDSKSSSLNSKLGQEAAQPNNSNEPIQPARPDDLPMLPGEKIQGVAREVTYLCPYSGPARGILSVTNYKLHFRSIDRDTPYVVEVPLGVVSRVEKVGGQSSRGENSYGIELFCKDMRNLRFGHKQENHSRRNVFEKLQQYAFPLSHKLPMFAFEYTETFPENGWNIHEPIAELKRMGVPNDMWKISRINENYEICDSYPTVLAIPTQVTDEDIRVIGQFSANAIANKAKGGGYESEESYQNAELVFLDIHNIHVMRESQRKLKELCFPQIDEARWFSGVDSTYWLKHIKCVLAGACRIVDKVESHKTSVLVHCSDGWDRTAQLTALAMLLLDPYYRTIKGFEVLIEKEWLSFGHKFQQRIGHGDDKHSDADRSPVFLQLIDAVWQVTTMFQNAFEFNEHFLITILDHLYSCRFGTFLFNSDRERNLENMKQRTVSLWSYINSSLDLYKNPLYSPQLHVLVPIASMRYIKLWKGLYCRWNPSMRVQDPIYQRTRELLVLKEQLDKSSEDCRKELKARMPRTVSTPTRIASHIHI
;
A
#
# COMPACT_ATOMS: atom_id res chain seq x y z
N MET A 1 -4.71 53.28 33.38
CA MET A 1 -5.55 53.26 32.17
C MET A 1 -4.99 52.18 31.26
N GLU A 2 -5.43 50.93 31.41
CA GLU A 2 -6.59 50.30 30.74
C GLU A 2 -6.23 49.85 29.31
N ARG A 3 -6.39 48.60 28.85
CA ARG A 3 -7.43 47.58 29.12
C ARG A 3 -6.92 46.13 29.02
N LYS A 4 -7.52 45.29 29.86
CA LYS A 4 -7.55 43.82 29.83
C LYS A 4 -8.55 43.32 28.77
N SER A 5 -8.35 42.10 28.27
CA SER A 5 -9.42 41.28 27.68
C SER A 5 -9.46 39.94 28.41
N SER A 6 -10.67 39.57 28.83
CA SER A 6 -11.02 38.45 29.70
C SER A 6 -11.35 37.19 28.89
N ILE A 7 -10.97 36.02 29.40
CA ILE A 7 -11.54 34.72 29.02
C ILE A 7 -12.24 34.18 30.26
N GLU A 8 -13.55 33.97 30.15
CA GLU A 8 -14.39 33.39 31.19
C GLU A 8 -14.21 31.87 31.26
N ILE A 9 -14.11 31.40 32.50
CA ILE A 9 -14.09 30.00 32.94
C ILE A 9 -15.48 29.70 33.50
N LEU A 10 -16.06 28.56 33.10
CA LEU A 10 -17.16 27.94 33.85
C LEU A 10 -16.75 26.51 34.22
N ASN A 11 -16.51 26.34 35.52
CA ASN A 11 -16.50 25.07 36.25
C ASN A 11 -17.91 24.49 36.30
N SER A 12 -18.01 23.16 36.34
CA SER A 12 -19.00 22.49 37.20
C SER A 12 -18.49 21.12 37.63
N GLU A 13 -18.88 20.77 38.84
CA GLU A 13 -18.19 19.89 39.77
C GLU A 13 -18.50 18.40 39.58
N SER A 14 -17.53 17.61 40.01
CA SER A 14 -17.59 16.19 40.29
C SER A 14 -18.47 15.88 41.51
N GLY A 15 -19.42 14.96 41.35
CA GLY A 15 -20.12 14.30 42.45
C GLY A 15 -19.95 12.78 42.36
N HIS A 16 -19.25 12.19 43.32
CA HIS A 16 -19.22 10.76 43.59
C HIS A 16 -20.53 10.30 44.24
N HIS A 17 -21.04 9.11 43.88
CA HIS A 17 -21.56 8.15 44.86
C HIS A 17 -21.66 6.72 44.28
N CYS A 18 -21.22 5.77 45.09
CA CYS A 18 -21.26 4.33 44.88
C CYS A 18 -22.61 3.71 45.27
N ASN A 19 -22.75 2.44 44.87
CA ASN A 19 -23.48 1.32 45.49
C ASN A 19 -24.82 0.85 44.88
N ALA A 20 -24.72 -0.36 44.31
CA ALA A 20 -25.33 -1.60 44.82
C ALA A 20 -26.71 -2.05 44.32
N SER A 21 -26.66 -3.15 43.55
CA SER A 21 -27.41 -4.42 43.68
C SER A 21 -28.93 -4.53 43.43
N SER A 22 -29.20 -5.68 42.79
CA SER A 22 -30.29 -6.66 42.94
C SER A 22 -31.62 -6.51 42.19
N ASP A 23 -31.93 -7.65 41.54
CA ASP A 23 -33.22 -8.32 41.36
C ASP A 23 -34.02 -8.22 40.04
N SER A 24 -33.82 -9.27 39.22
CA SER A 24 -34.73 -10.42 39.02
C SER A 24 -36.17 -10.23 38.51
N LEU A 25 -36.59 -11.22 37.70
CA LEU A 25 -37.95 -11.59 37.22
C LEU A 25 -38.40 -10.87 35.92
N GLY A 26 -38.92 -11.51 34.88
CA GLY A 26 -39.34 -12.88 34.60
C GLY A 26 -40.38 -12.83 33.46
N SER A 27 -40.34 -13.82 32.54
CA SER A 27 -41.42 -14.31 31.63
C SER A 27 -42.25 -13.29 30.81
N ASP A 28 -42.37 -13.43 29.48
CA ASP A 28 -43.34 -14.37 28.93
C ASP A 28 -43.09 -14.73 27.46
N SER A 29 -43.33 -16.01 27.18
CA SER A 29 -43.41 -16.63 25.86
C SER A 29 -44.83 -16.52 25.32
N LYS A 30 -45.01 -16.19 24.03
CA LYS A 30 -46.19 -16.64 23.27
C LYS A 30 -45.81 -17.09 21.87
N SER A 31 -45.86 -18.41 21.72
CA SER A 31 -45.98 -19.16 20.48
C SER A 31 -47.34 -18.94 19.83
N SER A 32 -47.38 -18.84 18.50
CA SER A 32 -48.50 -19.34 17.71
C SER A 32 -47.98 -19.94 16.41
N SER A 33 -48.10 -21.26 16.34
CA SER A 33 -47.98 -22.08 15.15
C SER A 33 -49.32 -22.10 14.41
N LEU A 34 -49.30 -22.13 13.08
CA LEU A 34 -50.27 -22.86 12.25
C LEU A 34 -49.69 -23.08 10.83
N ASN A 35 -49.64 -24.36 10.46
CA ASN A 35 -49.14 -24.94 9.22
C ASN A 35 -50.04 -24.66 8.01
N SER A 36 -49.46 -24.62 6.81
CA SER A 36 -49.85 -25.55 5.72
C SER A 36 -48.83 -25.57 4.56
N LYS A 37 -48.22 -26.76 4.37
CA LYS A 37 -48.02 -27.55 3.12
C LYS A 37 -47.69 -26.82 1.81
N LEU A 38 -46.84 -27.29 0.89
CA LEU A 38 -45.85 -28.37 0.74
C LEU A 38 -45.24 -28.12 -0.65
N GLY A 39 -43.92 -28.21 -0.79
CA GLY A 39 -43.22 -28.06 -2.07
C GLY A 39 -41.74 -28.28 -1.87
N GLN A 40 -41.36 -29.55 -1.73
CA GLN A 40 -39.99 -30.01 -1.58
C GLN A 40 -39.30 -30.03 -2.95
N GLU A 41 -38.23 -29.26 -3.11
CA GLU A 41 -37.09 -29.65 -3.95
C GLU A 41 -35.86 -29.65 -3.05
N ALA A 42 -35.42 -30.85 -2.68
CA ALA A 42 -34.23 -31.07 -1.89
C ALA A 42 -33.00 -31.00 -2.79
N ALA A 43 -32.07 -30.09 -2.48
CA ALA A 43 -30.73 -30.06 -3.07
C ALA A 43 -29.94 -31.30 -2.61
N GLN A 44 -29.49 -32.11 -3.57
CA GLN A 44 -28.52 -33.18 -3.33
C GLN A 44 -27.08 -32.62 -3.22
N PRO A 45 -26.18 -33.28 -2.47
CA PRO A 45 -24.79 -32.87 -2.38
C PRO A 45 -24.03 -33.29 -3.66
N ASN A 46 -23.47 -32.33 -4.39
CA ASN A 46 -22.68 -32.60 -5.59
C ASN A 46 -21.34 -33.24 -5.22
N ASN A 47 -21.12 -34.45 -5.74
CA ASN A 47 -19.82 -35.13 -5.79
C ASN A 47 -18.84 -34.33 -6.65
N SER A 48 -17.68 -34.02 -6.09
CA SER A 48 -16.60 -33.25 -6.71
C SER A 48 -15.69 -34.12 -7.60
N ASN A 49 -16.10 -34.40 -8.84
CA ASN A 49 -15.21 -34.97 -9.87
C ASN A 49 -15.78 -34.82 -11.30
N GLU A 50 -16.22 -33.62 -11.69
CA GLU A 50 -16.48 -33.30 -13.10
C GLU A 50 -15.42 -32.33 -13.65
N PRO A 51 -14.98 -32.50 -14.91
CA PRO A 51 -14.00 -31.62 -15.54
C PRO A 51 -14.60 -30.21 -15.71
N ILE A 52 -13.81 -29.20 -15.36
CA ILE A 52 -14.17 -27.77 -15.45
C ILE A 52 -14.55 -27.45 -16.91
N GLN A 53 -15.84 -27.21 -17.17
CA GLN A 53 -16.29 -26.68 -18.46
C GLN A 53 -15.69 -25.28 -18.67
N PRO A 54 -15.26 -24.93 -19.89
CA PRO A 54 -14.77 -23.58 -20.17
C PRO A 54 -15.89 -22.57 -19.90
N ALA A 55 -15.59 -21.53 -19.12
CA ALA A 55 -16.51 -20.44 -18.81
C ALA A 55 -17.04 -19.79 -20.10
N ARG A 56 -18.34 -19.48 -20.14
CA ARG A 56 -18.92 -18.80 -21.30
C ARG A 56 -18.40 -17.36 -21.35
N PRO A 57 -18.29 -16.73 -22.54
CA PRO A 57 -17.81 -15.34 -22.68
C PRO A 57 -18.60 -14.27 -21.91
N ASP A 58 -19.82 -14.62 -21.48
CA ASP A 58 -20.72 -13.75 -20.70
C ASP A 58 -20.66 -13.99 -19.19
N ASP A 59 -19.93 -15.01 -18.73
CA ASP A 59 -19.82 -15.31 -17.31
C ASP A 59 -18.93 -14.28 -16.61
N LEU A 60 -19.31 -13.91 -15.38
CA LEU A 60 -18.51 -13.06 -14.52
C LEU A 60 -17.14 -13.72 -14.30
N PRO A 61 -16.00 -13.08 -14.61
CA PRO A 61 -14.69 -13.65 -14.29
C PRO A 61 -14.52 -13.74 -12.77
N MET A 62 -14.31 -14.94 -12.25
CA MET A 62 -14.19 -15.18 -10.80
C MET A 62 -12.78 -15.64 -10.46
N LEU A 63 -12.24 -15.14 -9.34
CA LEU A 63 -11.00 -15.65 -8.75
C LEU A 63 -11.23 -16.93 -7.94
N PRO A 64 -10.21 -17.78 -7.74
CA PRO A 64 -10.32 -18.92 -6.83
C PRO A 64 -10.71 -18.48 -5.41
N GLY A 65 -11.82 -19.01 -4.90
CA GLY A 65 -12.42 -18.64 -3.62
C GLY A 65 -13.45 -17.50 -3.68
N GLU A 66 -13.57 -16.83 -4.82
CA GLU A 66 -14.58 -15.79 -5.04
C GLU A 66 -15.98 -16.40 -5.19
N LYS A 67 -16.99 -15.77 -4.61
CA LYS A 67 -18.40 -16.21 -4.60
C LYS A 67 -19.34 -15.03 -4.81
N ILE A 68 -20.32 -15.20 -5.69
CA ILE A 68 -21.37 -14.19 -5.93
C ILE A 68 -22.28 -14.07 -4.70
N GLN A 69 -22.52 -12.85 -4.26
CA GLN A 69 -23.29 -12.51 -3.06
C GLN A 69 -24.60 -11.79 -3.37
N GLY A 70 -24.64 -11.05 -4.47
CA GLY A 70 -25.83 -10.35 -4.94
C GLY A 70 -25.73 -9.97 -6.41
N VAL A 71 -26.87 -9.96 -7.09
CA VAL A 71 -26.98 -9.56 -8.50
C VAL A 71 -28.21 -8.67 -8.65
N ALA A 72 -28.05 -7.56 -9.36
CA ALA A 72 -29.15 -6.70 -9.80
C ALA A 72 -29.06 -6.47 -11.30
N ARG A 73 -30.18 -6.72 -11.99
CA ARG A 73 -30.36 -6.42 -13.41
C ARG A 73 -30.97 -5.04 -13.58
N GLU A 74 -30.81 -4.46 -14.77
CA GLU A 74 -31.33 -3.14 -15.12
C GLU A 74 -30.83 -2.01 -14.21
N VAL A 75 -29.56 -2.10 -13.80
CA VAL A 75 -28.88 -1.03 -13.06
C VAL A 75 -28.24 -0.07 -14.05
N THR A 76 -28.34 1.23 -13.81
CA THR A 76 -27.72 2.26 -14.64
C THR A 76 -26.43 2.74 -13.99
N TYR A 77 -25.27 2.43 -14.54
CA TYR A 77 -24.03 3.10 -14.15
C TYR A 77 -23.99 4.51 -14.74
N LEU A 78 -23.79 5.51 -13.88
CA LEU A 78 -23.66 6.91 -14.28
C LEU A 78 -22.17 7.24 -14.45
N CYS A 79 -21.61 6.95 -15.62
CA CYS A 79 -20.23 7.30 -15.92
C CYS A 79 -20.09 8.83 -16.04
N PRO A 80 -19.17 9.47 -15.29
CA PRO A 80 -18.98 10.91 -15.39
C PRO A 80 -18.43 11.37 -16.75
N TYR A 81 -17.92 10.45 -17.57
CA TYR A 81 -17.27 10.75 -18.85
C TYR A 81 -18.10 10.33 -20.07
N SER A 82 -18.73 9.15 -20.00
CA SER A 82 -19.42 8.53 -21.14
C SER A 82 -20.95 8.51 -21.02
N GLY A 83 -21.49 9.10 -19.94
CA GLY A 83 -22.93 9.14 -19.67
C GLY A 83 -23.49 7.84 -19.06
N PRO A 84 -24.82 7.74 -18.96
CA PRO A 84 -25.50 6.58 -18.38
C PRO A 84 -25.33 5.33 -19.26
N ALA A 85 -25.09 4.18 -18.63
CA ALA A 85 -25.09 2.87 -19.27
C ALA A 85 -25.90 1.88 -18.43
N ARG A 86 -26.87 1.18 -19.03
CA ARG A 86 -27.64 0.15 -18.33
C ARG A 86 -26.96 -1.20 -18.44
N GLY A 87 -27.08 -2.01 -17.38
CA GLY A 87 -26.35 -3.25 -17.27
C GLY A 87 -26.75 -4.10 -16.07
N ILE A 88 -25.89 -5.08 -15.80
CA ILE A 88 -25.99 -6.01 -14.68
C ILE A 88 -24.90 -5.64 -13.68
N LEU A 89 -25.30 -5.46 -12.42
CA LEU A 89 -24.42 -5.21 -11.29
C LEU A 89 -24.35 -6.46 -10.42
N SER A 90 -23.14 -6.98 -10.24
CA SER A 90 -22.86 -8.15 -9.39
C SER A 90 -21.93 -7.73 -8.25
N VAL A 91 -22.19 -8.28 -7.06
CA VAL A 91 -21.36 -8.12 -5.87
C VAL A 91 -20.91 -9.51 -5.46
N THR A 92 -19.61 -9.71 -5.32
CA THR A 92 -19.01 -10.94 -4.78
C THR A 92 -18.51 -10.70 -3.36
N ASN A 93 -17.85 -11.68 -2.75
CA ASN A 93 -17.07 -11.49 -1.52
C ASN A 93 -15.73 -10.76 -1.75
N TYR A 94 -15.39 -10.39 -3.00
CA TYR A 94 -14.15 -9.68 -3.33
C TYR A 94 -14.37 -8.36 -4.08
N LYS A 95 -15.26 -8.33 -5.08
CA LYS A 95 -15.40 -7.19 -5.99
C LYS A 95 -16.86 -6.85 -6.29
N LEU A 96 -17.06 -5.62 -6.68
CA LEU A 96 -18.20 -5.18 -7.46
C LEU A 96 -17.83 -5.26 -8.94
N HIS A 97 -18.71 -5.85 -9.74
CA HIS A 97 -18.58 -5.94 -11.19
C HIS A 97 -19.86 -5.47 -11.87
N PHE A 98 -19.74 -4.47 -12.72
CA PHE A 98 -20.81 -3.99 -13.58
C PHE A 98 -20.46 -4.29 -15.05
N ARG A 99 -21.42 -4.81 -15.82
CA ARG A 99 -21.31 -5.00 -17.27
C ARG A 99 -22.53 -4.41 -17.97
N SER A 100 -22.31 -3.50 -18.91
CA SER A 100 -23.40 -2.93 -19.72
C SER A 100 -23.95 -3.96 -20.70
N ILE A 101 -25.25 -3.91 -20.96
CA ILE A 101 -25.94 -4.78 -21.92
C ILE A 101 -26.35 -4.06 -23.21
N ASP A 102 -26.41 -2.72 -23.19
CA ASP A 102 -26.94 -1.90 -24.27
C ASP A 102 -25.87 -1.42 -25.28
N ARG A 103 -24.71 -2.07 -25.36
CA ARG A 103 -23.59 -1.65 -26.23
C ARG A 103 -22.98 -2.84 -26.96
N ASP A 104 -22.62 -2.64 -28.24
CA ASP A 104 -21.95 -3.65 -29.08
C ASP A 104 -20.65 -4.15 -28.43
N THR A 105 -19.90 -3.23 -27.82
CA THR A 105 -18.78 -3.56 -26.94
C THR A 105 -19.19 -3.30 -25.49
N PRO A 106 -19.34 -4.36 -24.66
CA PRO A 106 -19.76 -4.21 -23.27
C PRO A 106 -18.79 -3.34 -22.47
N TYR A 107 -19.33 -2.30 -21.84
CA TYR A 107 -18.63 -1.47 -20.89
C TYR A 107 -18.59 -2.18 -19.52
N VAL A 108 -17.39 -2.41 -18.99
CA VAL A 108 -17.15 -3.13 -17.74
C VAL A 108 -16.54 -2.21 -16.68
N VAL A 109 -17.06 -2.28 -15.45
CA VAL A 109 -16.47 -1.62 -14.28
C VAL A 109 -16.22 -2.67 -13.21
N GLU A 110 -14.96 -2.81 -12.80
CA GLU A 110 -14.56 -3.66 -11.69
C GLU A 110 -13.95 -2.83 -10.55
N VAL A 111 -14.33 -3.18 -9.33
CA VAL A 111 -13.88 -2.52 -8.10
C VAL A 111 -13.69 -3.56 -7.01
N PRO A 112 -12.46 -3.87 -6.59
CA PRO A 112 -12.25 -4.64 -5.37
C PRO A 112 -12.93 -3.94 -4.18
N LEU A 113 -13.70 -4.66 -3.39
CA LEU A 113 -14.54 -4.10 -2.33
C LEU A 113 -13.71 -3.43 -1.22
N GLY A 114 -12.48 -3.88 -0.97
CA GLY A 114 -11.56 -3.23 -0.02
C GLY A 114 -11.15 -1.79 -0.39
N VAL A 115 -11.37 -1.41 -1.66
CA VAL A 115 -11.18 -0.04 -2.17
C VAL A 115 -12.33 0.88 -1.77
N VAL A 116 -13.51 0.35 -1.49
CA VAL A 116 -14.67 1.15 -1.07
C VAL A 116 -14.42 1.69 0.34
N SER A 117 -14.54 3.01 0.51
CA SER A 117 -14.44 3.66 1.81
C SER A 117 -15.80 3.95 2.43
N ARG A 118 -16.83 4.18 1.61
CA ARG A 118 -18.18 4.50 2.05
C ARG A 118 -19.21 4.13 0.98
N VAL A 119 -20.39 3.70 1.43
CA VAL A 119 -21.54 3.37 0.57
C VAL A 119 -22.73 4.19 1.03
N GLU A 120 -23.30 5.01 0.15
CA GLU A 120 -24.46 5.86 0.45
C GLU A 120 -25.66 5.52 -0.43
N LYS A 121 -26.87 5.70 0.12
CA LYS A 121 -28.11 5.66 -0.67
C LYS A 121 -28.38 7.05 -1.22
N VAL A 122 -28.61 7.13 -2.53
CA VAL A 122 -29.02 8.37 -3.18
C VAL A 122 -30.52 8.29 -3.47
N GLY A 123 -31.25 9.35 -3.11
CA GLY A 123 -32.69 9.44 -3.32
C GLY A 123 -33.55 8.56 -2.40
N GLY A 124 -34.85 8.88 -2.36
CA GLY A 124 -35.85 8.23 -1.51
C GLY A 124 -37.20 8.10 -2.22
N GLN A 125 -38.27 7.87 -1.46
CA GLN A 125 -39.64 7.70 -2.00
C GLN A 125 -40.14 8.93 -2.78
N SER A 126 -39.64 10.12 -2.46
CA SER A 126 -40.00 11.37 -3.13
C SER A 126 -39.14 11.69 -4.36
N SER A 127 -38.14 10.88 -4.67
CA SER A 127 -37.23 11.13 -5.80
C SER A 127 -37.91 10.76 -7.12
N ARG A 128 -38.28 11.77 -7.91
CA ARG A 128 -39.01 11.62 -9.18
C ARG A 128 -38.14 11.79 -10.44
N GLY A 129 -36.89 12.20 -10.28
CA GLY A 129 -35.97 12.42 -11.40
C GLY A 129 -35.40 11.10 -11.95
N GLU A 130 -35.09 11.08 -13.25
CA GLU A 130 -34.39 9.95 -13.86
C GLU A 130 -33.04 9.71 -13.16
N ASN A 131 -32.72 8.45 -12.83
CA ASN A 131 -31.49 8.07 -12.12
C ASN A 131 -31.23 8.80 -10.77
N SER A 132 -32.28 9.37 -10.17
CA SER A 132 -32.22 10.06 -8.88
C SER A 132 -32.27 9.11 -7.67
N TYR A 133 -32.64 7.85 -7.89
CA TYR A 133 -32.69 6.78 -6.89
C TYR A 133 -31.58 5.77 -7.15
N GLY A 134 -30.69 5.53 -6.19
CA GLY A 134 -29.52 4.69 -6.44
C GLY A 134 -28.57 4.51 -5.26
N ILE A 135 -27.36 4.07 -5.56
CA ILE A 135 -26.25 3.86 -4.65
C ILE A 135 -25.05 4.68 -5.14
N GLU A 136 -24.36 5.33 -4.22
CA GLU A 136 -23.08 5.99 -4.48
C GLU A 136 -21.97 5.36 -3.64
N LEU A 137 -20.87 5.02 -4.30
CA LEU A 137 -19.67 4.44 -3.70
C LEU A 137 -18.57 5.49 -3.70
N PHE A 138 -17.98 5.72 -2.54
CA PHE A 138 -16.78 6.52 -2.41
C PHE A 138 -15.60 5.56 -2.30
N CYS A 139 -14.59 5.75 -3.15
CA CYS A 139 -13.48 4.83 -3.25
C CYS A 139 -12.16 5.50 -2.81
N LYS A 140 -11.24 4.69 -2.29
CA LYS A 140 -9.89 5.09 -1.84
C LYS A 140 -8.96 5.39 -3.02
N ASP A 141 -9.29 4.88 -4.21
CA ASP A 141 -8.50 4.94 -5.43
C ASP A 141 -8.80 6.16 -6.32
N MET A 142 -9.15 7.32 -5.73
CA MET A 142 -9.37 8.60 -6.44
C MET A 142 -10.63 8.67 -7.33
N ARG A 143 -11.62 7.80 -7.14
CA ARG A 143 -12.93 7.90 -7.81
C ARG A 143 -14.11 7.76 -6.85
N ASN A 144 -15.29 8.14 -7.34
CA ASN A 144 -16.59 7.77 -6.79
C ASN A 144 -17.41 7.14 -7.93
N LEU A 145 -18.34 6.25 -7.60
CA LEU A 145 -19.17 5.54 -8.57
C LEU A 145 -20.63 5.66 -8.20
N ARG A 146 -21.49 5.95 -9.17
CA ARG A 146 -22.93 6.10 -8.93
C ARG A 146 -23.73 5.14 -9.80
N PHE A 147 -24.62 4.40 -9.18
CA PHE A 147 -25.49 3.40 -9.80
C PHE A 147 -26.95 3.76 -9.56
N GLY A 148 -27.68 4.07 -10.62
CA GLY A 148 -29.13 4.25 -10.61
C GLY A 148 -29.86 2.91 -10.54
N HIS A 149 -30.88 2.84 -9.69
CA HIS A 149 -31.77 1.68 -9.55
C HIS A 149 -33.22 2.12 -9.83
N LYS A 150 -34.05 1.19 -10.29
CA LYS A 150 -35.50 1.41 -10.37
C LYS A 150 -36.14 1.20 -9.00
N GLN A 151 -37.08 2.06 -8.61
CA GLN A 151 -37.79 1.92 -7.33
C GLN A 151 -38.69 0.67 -7.32
N GLU A 152 -39.29 0.37 -8.46
CA GLU A 152 -40.29 -0.70 -8.67
C GLU A 152 -39.73 -2.11 -8.42
N ASN A 153 -38.44 -2.35 -8.71
CA ASN A 153 -37.86 -3.68 -8.61
C ASN A 153 -37.16 -3.96 -7.26
N HIS A 154 -37.17 -2.99 -6.33
CA HIS A 154 -36.54 -3.07 -5.00
C HIS A 154 -35.06 -3.53 -4.98
N SER A 155 -34.37 -3.52 -6.13
CA SER A 155 -33.01 -4.08 -6.29
C SER A 155 -31.95 -3.37 -5.44
N ARG A 156 -32.13 -2.07 -5.20
CA ARG A 156 -31.22 -1.24 -4.40
C ARG A 156 -30.98 -1.80 -3.00
N ARG A 157 -32.02 -2.34 -2.35
CA ARG A 157 -31.94 -2.78 -0.96
C ARG A 157 -30.96 -3.93 -0.79
N ASN A 158 -31.14 -4.99 -1.60
CA ASN A 158 -30.28 -6.16 -1.57
C ASN A 158 -28.83 -5.80 -1.91
N VAL A 159 -28.60 -5.07 -3.01
CA VAL A 159 -27.24 -4.66 -3.40
C VAL A 159 -26.57 -3.80 -2.33
N PHE A 160 -27.28 -2.83 -1.76
CA PHE A 160 -26.74 -1.99 -0.68
C PHE A 160 -26.35 -2.82 0.55
N GLU A 161 -27.21 -3.76 0.98
CA GLU A 161 -26.95 -4.64 2.12
C GLU A 161 -25.72 -5.53 1.86
N LYS A 162 -25.57 -6.09 0.66
CA LYS A 162 -24.39 -6.88 0.28
C LYS A 162 -23.12 -6.03 0.18
N LEU A 163 -23.21 -4.82 -0.33
CA LEU A 163 -22.05 -3.91 -0.36
C LEU A 163 -21.60 -3.53 1.05
N GLN A 164 -22.52 -3.23 1.97
CA GLN A 164 -22.17 -2.97 3.36
C GLN A 164 -21.44 -4.18 3.99
N GLN A 165 -22.00 -5.38 3.83
CA GLN A 165 -21.41 -6.61 4.38
C GLN A 165 -20.00 -6.89 3.85
N TYR A 166 -19.83 -6.87 2.52
CA TYR A 166 -18.60 -7.39 1.88
C TYR A 166 -17.56 -6.31 1.55
N ALA A 167 -17.92 -5.02 1.57
CA ALA A 167 -16.93 -3.94 1.58
C ALA A 167 -16.36 -3.67 2.97
N PHE A 168 -17.13 -3.97 4.02
CA PHE A 168 -16.73 -3.77 5.41
C PHE A 168 -16.78 -5.07 6.22
N PRO A 169 -16.09 -6.14 5.78
CA PRO A 169 -16.16 -7.45 6.43
C PRO A 169 -15.78 -7.42 7.92
N LEU A 170 -14.81 -6.60 8.37
CA LEU A 170 -14.46 -6.53 9.79
C LEU A 170 -15.61 -5.97 10.64
N SER A 171 -16.25 -4.88 10.20
CA SER A 171 -17.43 -4.31 10.88
C SER A 171 -18.61 -5.29 10.92
N HIS A 172 -18.65 -6.24 9.98
CA HIS A 172 -19.68 -7.27 9.87
C HIS A 172 -19.26 -8.66 10.37
N LYS A 173 -18.09 -8.79 11.03
CA LYS A 173 -17.55 -10.06 11.54
C LYS A 173 -17.40 -11.16 10.47
N LEU A 174 -17.07 -10.74 9.25
CA LEU A 174 -16.74 -11.60 8.11
C LEU A 174 -15.23 -11.63 7.90
N PRO A 175 -14.69 -12.71 7.32
CA PRO A 175 -13.29 -12.75 6.94
C PRO A 175 -13.00 -11.77 5.79
N MET A 176 -11.78 -11.23 5.77
CA MET A 176 -11.26 -10.53 4.59
C MET A 176 -11.07 -11.53 3.44
N PHE A 177 -11.24 -11.09 2.19
CA PHE A 177 -11.10 -11.97 1.02
C PHE A 177 -9.72 -12.66 0.94
N ALA A 178 -8.65 -12.04 1.44
CA ALA A 178 -7.32 -12.64 1.51
C ALA A 178 -7.28 -14.02 2.19
N PHE A 179 -8.22 -14.32 3.11
CA PHE A 179 -8.33 -15.62 3.78
C PHE A 179 -9.20 -16.64 3.02
N GLU A 180 -9.99 -16.19 2.04
CA GLU A 180 -10.79 -17.06 1.15
C GLU A 180 -10.11 -17.30 -0.19
N TYR A 181 -9.15 -16.44 -0.57
CA TYR A 181 -8.42 -16.51 -1.82
C TYR A 181 -7.43 -17.68 -1.86
N THR A 182 -7.55 -18.52 -2.89
CA THR A 182 -6.89 -19.85 -2.94
C THR A 182 -6.01 -20.07 -4.18
N GLU A 183 -5.74 -19.02 -4.97
CA GLU A 183 -4.86 -19.13 -6.13
C GLU A 183 -3.42 -19.45 -5.70
N THR A 184 -2.77 -20.35 -6.44
CA THR A 184 -1.40 -20.78 -6.17
C THR A 184 -0.44 -20.23 -7.19
N PHE A 185 0.76 -19.87 -6.75
CA PHE A 185 1.82 -19.32 -7.60
C PHE A 185 3.09 -20.19 -7.52
N PRO A 186 3.96 -20.15 -8.56
CA PRO A 186 5.21 -20.92 -8.56
C PRO A 186 6.16 -20.54 -7.41
N GLU A 187 6.15 -19.26 -7.01
CA GLU A 187 6.98 -18.74 -5.94
C GLU A 187 6.14 -18.36 -4.72
N ASN A 188 6.66 -18.65 -3.53
CA ASN A 188 6.06 -18.17 -2.28
C ASN A 188 6.70 -16.84 -1.87
N GLY A 189 5.99 -15.74 -2.15
CA GLY A 189 6.39 -14.38 -1.80
C GLY A 189 6.59 -14.12 -0.31
N TRP A 190 6.06 -14.97 0.60
CA TRP A 190 6.34 -14.85 2.03
C TRP A 190 7.80 -15.14 2.41
N ASN A 191 8.56 -15.75 1.50
CA ASN A 191 9.99 -16.06 1.66
C ASN A 191 10.90 -14.97 1.06
N ILE A 192 10.35 -13.84 0.57
CA ILE A 192 11.15 -12.80 -0.09
C ILE A 192 12.09 -12.10 0.90
N HIS A 193 11.64 -11.95 2.16
CA HIS A 193 12.37 -11.26 3.21
C HIS A 193 12.72 -12.21 4.36
N GLU A 194 14.02 -12.44 4.52
CA GLU A 194 14.61 -13.17 5.64
C GLU A 194 15.47 -12.20 6.46
N PRO A 195 15.04 -11.77 7.67
CA PRO A 195 15.67 -10.66 8.40
C PRO A 195 17.17 -10.83 8.62
N ILE A 196 17.61 -12.03 8.97
CA ILE A 196 19.03 -12.33 9.22
C ILE A 196 19.83 -12.31 7.91
N ALA A 197 19.26 -12.82 6.81
CA ALA A 197 19.94 -12.80 5.52
C ALA A 197 20.12 -11.36 5.02
N GLU A 198 19.12 -10.51 5.23
CA GLU A 198 19.19 -9.09 4.88
C GLU A 198 20.23 -8.34 5.72
N LEU A 199 20.28 -8.57 7.04
CA LEU A 199 21.32 -8.01 7.90
C LEU A 199 22.72 -8.46 7.47
N LYS A 200 22.89 -9.74 7.11
CA LYS A 200 24.16 -10.26 6.57
C LYS A 200 24.55 -9.61 5.26
N ARG A 201 23.59 -9.38 4.35
CA ARG A 201 23.83 -8.64 3.09
C ARG A 201 24.35 -7.23 3.36
N MET A 202 23.83 -6.58 4.40
CA MET A 202 24.29 -5.26 4.87
C MET A 202 25.61 -5.30 5.67
N GLY A 203 26.25 -6.46 5.81
CA GLY A 203 27.51 -6.61 6.53
C GLY A 203 27.37 -6.69 8.05
N VAL A 204 26.22 -7.15 8.56
CA VAL A 204 25.97 -7.40 10.00
C VAL A 204 25.82 -8.91 10.26
N PRO A 205 26.52 -9.49 11.25
CA PRO A 205 27.34 -8.83 12.26
C PRO A 205 28.71 -8.39 11.74
N ASN A 206 29.29 -7.41 12.44
CA ASN A 206 30.67 -6.93 12.28
C ASN A 206 31.20 -6.47 13.65
N ASP A 207 32.39 -5.85 13.70
CA ASP A 207 33.03 -5.41 14.95
C ASP A 207 32.19 -4.41 15.76
N MET A 208 31.31 -3.66 15.08
CA MET A 208 30.50 -2.60 15.68
C MET A 208 29.04 -3.02 15.94
N TRP A 209 28.50 -3.96 15.16
CA TRP A 209 27.09 -4.37 15.19
C TRP A 209 26.91 -5.87 15.32
N LYS A 210 26.01 -6.30 16.23
CA LYS A 210 25.60 -7.70 16.39
C LYS A 210 24.13 -7.90 16.03
N ILE A 211 23.79 -9.12 15.60
CA ILE A 211 22.41 -9.55 15.44
C ILE A 211 21.90 -10.03 16.79
N SER A 212 20.84 -9.41 17.29
CA SER A 212 20.17 -9.75 18.54
C SER A 212 18.78 -10.33 18.29
N ARG A 213 18.41 -11.30 19.12
CA ARG A 213 17.07 -11.91 19.21
C ARG A 213 16.34 -11.50 20.48
N ILE A 214 16.78 -10.43 21.16
CA ILE A 214 16.20 -9.98 22.42
C ILE A 214 14.69 -9.67 22.32
N ASN A 215 14.20 -9.32 21.13
CA ASN A 215 12.79 -9.05 20.88
C ASN A 215 12.04 -10.24 20.23
N GLU A 216 12.57 -11.48 20.31
CA GLU A 216 11.96 -12.64 19.62
C GLU A 216 10.52 -12.94 20.06
N ASN A 217 10.18 -12.62 21.31
CA ASN A 217 8.85 -12.76 21.88
C ASN A 217 8.08 -11.41 21.96
N TYR A 218 8.62 -10.36 21.32
CA TYR A 218 8.02 -9.01 21.29
C TYR A 218 7.91 -8.30 22.65
N GLU A 219 8.71 -8.72 23.64
CA GLU A 219 8.66 -8.17 25.00
C GLU A 219 9.35 -6.81 25.14
N ILE A 220 10.33 -6.50 24.27
CA ILE A 220 11.02 -5.21 24.28
C ILE A 220 10.18 -4.15 23.57
N CYS A 221 9.65 -4.49 22.40
CA CYS A 221 8.73 -3.63 21.65
C CYS A 221 7.84 -4.48 20.74
N ASP A 222 6.53 -4.41 20.95
CA ASP A 222 5.54 -5.26 20.30
C ASP A 222 5.20 -4.89 18.85
N SER A 223 5.63 -3.70 18.44
CA SER A 223 5.52 -3.19 17.07
C SER A 223 6.79 -3.37 16.25
N TYR A 224 7.90 -3.79 16.86
CA TYR A 224 9.19 -4.01 16.21
C TYR A 224 9.36 -5.47 15.78
N PRO A 225 10.29 -5.75 14.85
CA PRO A 225 10.58 -7.11 14.43
C PRO A 225 11.27 -7.93 15.54
N THR A 226 11.26 -9.25 15.35
CA THR A 226 11.89 -10.22 16.26
C THR A 226 13.41 -10.23 16.25
N VAL A 227 14.02 -9.73 15.17
CA VAL A 227 15.47 -9.69 14.96
C VAL A 227 15.91 -8.24 14.79
N LEU A 228 16.89 -7.82 15.58
CA LEU A 228 17.40 -6.44 15.60
C LEU A 228 18.92 -6.44 15.39
N ALA A 229 19.43 -5.44 14.68
CA ALA A 229 20.85 -5.11 14.71
C ALA A 229 21.09 -4.08 15.82
N ILE A 230 21.98 -4.40 16.77
CA ILE A 230 22.31 -3.53 17.91
C ILE A 230 23.84 -3.38 18.03
N PRO A 231 24.35 -2.29 18.64
CA PRO A 231 25.79 -2.14 18.84
C PRO A 231 26.37 -3.29 19.68
N THR A 232 27.57 -3.73 19.34
CA THR A 232 28.25 -4.86 20.03
C THR A 232 28.40 -4.61 21.53
N GLN A 233 28.68 -3.36 21.90
CA GLN A 233 28.93 -2.91 23.27
C GLN A 233 27.67 -2.85 24.16
N VAL A 234 26.48 -2.78 23.58
CA VAL A 234 25.23 -2.64 24.34
C VAL A 234 24.79 -4.01 24.87
N THR A 235 24.50 -4.10 26.16
CA THR A 235 24.02 -5.32 26.81
C THR A 235 22.50 -5.48 26.68
N ASP A 236 21.99 -6.68 26.92
CA ASP A 236 20.53 -6.91 26.90
C ASP A 236 19.81 -6.09 27.98
N GLU A 237 20.47 -5.81 29.11
CA GLU A 237 19.90 -4.99 30.17
C GLU A 237 19.77 -3.52 29.77
N ASP A 238 20.79 -2.98 29.09
CA ASP A 238 20.72 -1.64 28.52
C ASP A 238 19.51 -1.50 27.57
N ILE A 239 19.28 -2.52 26.72
CA ILE A 239 18.14 -2.53 25.80
C ILE A 239 16.81 -2.57 26.56
N ARG A 240 16.69 -3.34 27.65
CA ARG A 240 15.46 -3.36 28.47
C ARG A 240 15.17 -1.99 29.07
N VAL A 241 16.19 -1.30 29.59
CA VAL A 241 16.06 0.06 30.13
C VAL A 241 15.64 1.04 29.03
N ILE A 242 16.24 0.97 27.84
CA ILE A 242 15.89 1.82 26.68
C ILE A 242 14.45 1.54 26.20
N GLY A 243 14.02 0.27 26.19
CA GLY A 243 12.66 -0.12 25.85
C GLY A 243 11.63 0.50 26.80
N GLN A 244 11.89 0.45 28.11
CA GLN A 244 11.05 1.09 29.12
C GLN A 244 11.02 2.61 28.97
N PHE A 245 12.17 3.25 28.71
CA PHE A 245 12.24 4.69 28.45
C PHE A 245 11.37 5.09 27.25
N SER A 246 11.45 4.34 26.15
CA SER A 246 10.68 4.57 24.94
C SER A 246 9.18 4.41 25.18
N ALA A 247 8.77 3.35 25.89
CA ALA A 247 7.37 3.13 26.28
C ALA A 247 6.84 4.26 27.17
N ASN A 248 7.65 4.72 28.14
CA ASN A 248 7.29 5.84 29.01
C ASN A 248 7.18 7.17 28.24
N ALA A 249 8.04 7.42 27.26
CA ALA A 249 7.94 8.61 26.40
C ALA A 249 6.64 8.61 25.58
N ILE A 250 6.25 7.44 25.04
CA ILE A 250 4.97 7.26 24.34
C ILE A 250 3.78 7.45 25.30
N ALA A 251 3.84 6.88 26.50
CA ALA A 251 2.78 7.04 27.50
C ALA A 251 2.62 8.49 27.99
N ASN A 252 3.72 9.26 28.04
CA ASN A 252 3.74 10.66 28.43
C ASN A 252 3.49 11.64 27.26
N LYS A 253 3.00 11.17 26.10
CA LYS A 253 2.70 12.00 24.92
C LYS A 253 1.78 13.20 25.21
N ALA A 254 0.87 13.07 26.19
CA ALA A 254 0.00 14.16 26.66
C ALA A 254 0.74 15.29 27.42
N LYS A 255 1.95 15.02 27.94
CA LYS A 255 2.86 16.00 28.56
C LYS A 255 3.87 16.58 27.57
N GLY A 256 3.72 16.31 26.27
CA GLY A 256 4.46 17.00 25.20
C GLY A 256 5.50 16.17 24.45
N GLY A 257 5.62 14.85 24.70
CA GLY A 257 6.72 14.08 24.11
C GLY A 257 8.08 14.75 24.36
N GLY A 258 9.01 14.64 23.41
CA GLY A 258 10.28 15.38 23.46
C GLY A 258 11.16 15.11 22.26
N TYR A 259 12.30 15.78 22.22
CA TYR A 259 13.42 15.52 21.32
C TYR A 259 14.72 15.56 22.12
N GLU A 260 15.76 14.97 21.57
CA GLU A 260 17.10 14.90 22.14
C GLU A 260 17.70 16.31 22.24
N SER A 261 17.72 16.88 23.45
CA SER A 261 18.28 18.23 23.65
C SER A 261 19.80 18.21 23.54
N GLU A 262 20.38 19.31 23.04
CA GLU A 262 21.85 19.47 22.93
C GLU A 262 22.56 19.34 24.29
N GLU A 263 21.89 19.72 25.38
CA GLU A 263 22.42 19.55 26.74
C GLU A 263 22.59 18.09 27.14
N SER A 264 21.62 17.23 26.77
CA SER A 264 21.63 15.80 27.11
C SER A 264 22.44 14.98 26.10
N TYR A 265 22.49 15.41 24.84
CA TYR A 265 23.12 14.71 23.72
C TYR A 265 24.17 15.60 23.05
N GLN A 266 25.24 15.91 23.78
CA GLN A 266 26.29 16.86 23.37
C GLN A 266 26.99 16.51 22.05
N ASN A 267 26.95 15.24 21.64
CA ASN A 267 27.55 14.74 20.40
C ASN A 267 26.53 14.53 19.27
N ALA A 268 25.30 15.03 19.42
CA ALA A 268 24.24 14.90 18.44
C ALA A 268 23.81 16.28 17.91
N GLU A 269 23.66 16.39 16.59
CA GLU A 269 23.06 17.56 15.94
C GLU A 269 21.60 17.22 15.61
N LEU A 270 20.65 17.98 16.16
CA LEU A 270 19.22 17.77 15.92
C LEU A 270 18.72 18.65 14.77
N VAL A 271 18.04 18.03 13.80
CA VAL A 271 17.48 18.72 12.63
C VAL A 271 16.01 18.38 12.44
N PHE A 272 15.15 19.40 12.44
CA PHE A 272 13.74 19.24 12.08
C PHE A 272 13.54 19.26 10.55
N LEU A 273 12.72 18.34 10.04
CA LEU A 273 12.46 18.17 8.59
C LEU A 273 11.10 18.72 8.13
N ASP A 274 10.31 19.31 9.03
CA ASP A 274 9.02 19.96 8.76
C ASP A 274 7.97 19.09 8.02
N ILE A 275 8.05 17.76 8.20
CA ILE A 275 7.06 16.82 7.68
C ILE A 275 5.89 16.74 8.66
N HIS A 276 4.73 17.21 8.19
CA HIS A 276 3.51 17.31 8.98
C HIS A 276 2.93 15.95 9.36
N ASN A 277 1.97 15.95 10.29
CA ASN A 277 1.34 14.73 10.80
C ASN A 277 0.31 14.12 9.81
N ILE A 278 -0.20 12.95 10.19
CA ILE A 278 -1.13 12.15 9.38
C ILE A 278 -2.43 12.89 9.00
N HIS A 279 -2.91 13.83 9.82
CA HIS A 279 -4.16 14.55 9.56
C HIS A 279 -4.00 15.57 8.43
N VAL A 280 -2.85 16.25 8.39
CA VAL A 280 -2.50 17.19 7.31
C VAL A 280 -2.38 16.44 5.98
N MET A 281 -1.75 15.27 5.99
CA MET A 281 -1.59 14.45 4.77
C MET A 281 -2.93 13.92 4.25
N ARG A 282 -3.84 13.52 5.14
CA ARG A 282 -5.21 13.11 4.78
C ARG A 282 -5.97 14.26 4.10
N GLU A 283 -5.92 15.45 4.70
CA GLU A 283 -6.61 16.62 4.17
C GLU A 283 -6.05 17.05 2.80
N SER A 284 -4.72 16.98 2.64
CA SER A 284 -4.06 17.24 1.36
C SER A 284 -4.54 16.28 0.26
N GLN A 285 -4.62 14.97 0.55
CA GLN A 285 -5.13 13.97 -0.40
C GLN A 285 -6.62 14.17 -0.72
N ARG A 286 -7.45 14.54 0.28
CA ARG A 286 -8.87 14.84 0.07
C ARG A 286 -9.05 15.95 -0.97
N LYS A 287 -8.32 17.07 -0.81
CA LYS A 287 -8.31 18.18 -1.78
C LYS A 287 -7.82 17.74 -3.15
N LEU A 288 -6.78 16.89 -3.21
CA LEU A 288 -6.28 16.36 -4.47
C LEU A 288 -7.32 15.49 -5.18
N LYS A 289 -8.07 14.66 -4.45
CA LYS A 289 -9.15 13.84 -5.03
C LYS A 289 -10.24 14.72 -5.65
N GLU A 290 -10.65 15.78 -4.96
CA GLU A 290 -11.66 16.73 -5.46
C GLU A 290 -11.20 17.47 -6.71
N LEU A 291 -9.89 17.77 -6.81
CA LEU A 291 -9.31 18.38 -8.00
C LEU A 291 -9.25 17.44 -9.20
N CYS A 292 -8.95 16.15 -8.97
CA CYS A 292 -8.70 15.18 -10.04
C CYS A 292 -9.97 14.46 -10.54
N PHE A 293 -11.05 14.45 -9.75
CA PHE A 293 -12.26 13.67 -10.07
C PHE A 293 -13.55 14.40 -9.63
N PRO A 294 -14.64 14.37 -10.43
CA PRO A 294 -14.76 13.68 -11.71
C PRO A 294 -14.24 14.48 -12.90
N GLN A 295 -14.41 15.80 -12.86
CA GLN A 295 -14.07 16.73 -13.95
C GLN A 295 -12.92 17.62 -13.53
N ILE A 296 -12.02 17.89 -14.47
CA ILE A 296 -10.85 18.73 -14.25
C ILE A 296 -11.13 20.12 -14.82
N ASP A 297 -11.01 21.14 -13.97
CA ASP A 297 -10.99 22.53 -14.42
C ASP A 297 -9.59 22.88 -14.92
N GLU A 298 -9.39 22.86 -16.24
CA GLU A 298 -8.10 23.15 -16.86
C GLU A 298 -7.61 24.58 -16.58
N ALA A 299 -8.51 25.55 -16.49
CA ALA A 299 -8.16 26.95 -16.27
C ALA A 299 -7.60 27.19 -14.86
N ARG A 300 -8.03 26.39 -13.88
CA ARG A 300 -7.57 26.46 -12.49
C ARG A 300 -6.68 25.30 -12.08
N TRP A 301 -6.19 24.50 -13.03
CA TRP A 301 -5.46 23.28 -12.73
C TRP A 301 -4.23 23.52 -11.85
N PHE A 302 -3.32 24.41 -12.26
CA PHE A 302 -2.06 24.62 -11.54
C PHE A 302 -2.26 25.26 -10.16
N SER A 303 -3.15 26.26 -10.05
CA SER A 303 -3.48 26.87 -8.75
C SER A 303 -4.24 25.89 -7.85
N GLY A 304 -5.10 25.05 -8.44
CA GLY A 304 -5.75 23.93 -7.78
C GLY A 304 -4.74 22.96 -7.19
N VAL A 305 -3.78 22.47 -7.99
CA VAL A 305 -2.72 21.55 -7.53
C VAL A 305 -1.94 22.17 -6.37
N ASP A 306 -1.52 23.43 -6.49
CA ASP A 306 -0.78 24.12 -5.43
C ASP A 306 -1.60 24.22 -4.12
N SER A 307 -2.90 24.53 -4.22
CA SER A 307 -3.80 24.65 -3.05
C SER A 307 -4.02 23.33 -2.27
N THR A 308 -3.73 22.18 -2.89
CA THR A 308 -3.76 20.88 -2.22
C THR A 308 -2.58 20.68 -1.28
N TYR A 309 -1.47 21.39 -1.51
CA TYR A 309 -0.15 21.17 -0.89
C TYR A 309 0.46 19.78 -1.09
N TRP A 310 -0.15 18.90 -1.90
CA TRP A 310 0.31 17.50 -2.06
C TRP A 310 1.77 17.44 -2.51
N LEU A 311 2.10 18.15 -3.60
CA LEU A 311 3.47 18.18 -4.13
C LEU A 311 4.47 18.82 -3.16
N LYS A 312 4.02 19.78 -2.33
CA LYS A 312 4.85 20.36 -1.27
C LYS A 312 5.21 19.32 -0.21
N HIS A 313 4.25 18.48 0.19
CA HIS A 313 4.50 17.39 1.13
C HIS A 313 5.43 16.31 0.55
N ILE A 314 5.23 15.89 -0.70
CA ILE A 314 6.14 14.97 -1.40
C ILE A 314 7.55 15.56 -1.49
N LYS A 315 7.67 16.85 -1.82
CA LYS A 315 8.94 17.58 -1.81
C LYS A 315 9.61 17.58 -0.44
N CYS A 316 8.87 17.74 0.66
CA CYS A 316 9.45 17.68 2.01
C CYS A 316 9.97 16.29 2.36
N VAL A 317 9.23 15.23 2.02
CA VAL A 317 9.68 13.84 2.24
C VAL A 317 10.97 13.55 1.45
N LEU A 318 11.00 13.90 0.16
CA LEU A 318 12.19 13.76 -0.67
C LEU A 318 13.37 14.57 -0.16
N ALA A 319 13.15 15.84 0.22
CA ALA A 319 14.20 16.68 0.76
C ALA A 319 14.77 16.11 2.07
N GLY A 320 13.92 15.58 2.95
CA GLY A 320 14.35 14.91 4.18
C GLY A 320 15.24 13.71 3.90
N ALA A 321 14.83 12.85 2.96
CA ALA A 321 15.64 11.71 2.54
C ALA A 321 16.98 12.15 1.91
N CYS A 322 16.99 13.17 1.04
CA CYS A 322 18.24 13.71 0.48
C CYS A 322 19.20 14.22 1.57
N ARG A 323 18.69 14.84 2.63
CA ARG A 323 19.53 15.29 3.76
C ARG A 323 20.15 14.11 4.51
N ILE A 324 19.39 13.05 4.73
CA ILE A 324 19.88 11.80 5.33
C ILE A 324 21.00 11.21 4.46
N VAL A 325 20.74 11.08 3.15
CA VAL A 325 21.69 10.55 2.16
C VAL A 325 22.99 11.37 2.15
N ASP A 326 22.89 12.70 2.12
CA ASP A 326 24.06 13.58 2.09
C ASP A 326 24.89 13.52 3.40
N LYS A 327 24.23 13.37 4.54
CA LYS A 327 24.93 13.21 5.83
C LYS A 327 25.65 11.85 5.92
N VAL A 328 25.03 10.79 5.42
CA VAL A 328 25.64 9.44 5.40
C VAL A 328 26.74 9.34 4.34
N GLU A 329 26.46 9.72 3.10
CA GLU A 329 27.39 9.51 1.98
C GLU A 329 28.45 10.60 1.88
N SER A 330 28.10 11.88 1.93
CA SER A 330 29.06 12.97 1.73
C SER A 330 29.86 13.26 3.01
N HIS A 331 29.19 13.26 4.17
CA HIS A 331 29.79 13.63 5.45
C HIS A 331 30.22 12.43 6.30
N LYS A 332 29.97 11.20 5.85
CA LYS A 332 30.36 9.96 6.54
C LYS A 332 29.90 9.92 8.00
N THR A 333 28.70 10.45 8.25
CA THR A 333 28.13 10.59 9.59
C THR A 333 26.91 9.68 9.75
N SER A 334 26.87 8.91 10.85
CA SER A 334 25.71 8.11 11.23
C SER A 334 24.54 9.01 11.61
N VAL A 335 23.31 8.59 11.29
CA VAL A 335 22.09 9.36 11.51
C VAL A 335 21.07 8.55 12.29
N LEU A 336 20.44 9.18 13.28
CA LEU A 336 19.27 8.65 13.97
C LEU A 336 18.02 9.32 13.36
N VAL A 337 17.11 8.53 12.81
CA VAL A 337 15.87 9.04 12.20
C VAL A 337 14.70 8.62 13.07
N HIS A 338 13.96 9.59 13.60
CA HIS A 338 12.76 9.32 14.39
C HIS A 338 11.67 10.37 14.10
N CYS A 339 10.46 10.06 14.57
CA CYS A 339 9.35 10.99 14.61
C CYS A 339 8.59 10.76 15.92
N SER A 340 7.31 11.14 16.01
CA SER A 340 6.54 10.99 17.25
C SER A 340 6.38 9.54 17.69
N ASP A 341 6.04 8.64 16.76
CA ASP A 341 5.76 7.22 17.06
C ASP A 341 6.72 6.26 16.33
N GLY A 342 7.56 6.76 15.41
CA GLY A 342 8.57 5.93 14.72
C GLY A 342 8.08 5.08 13.54
N TRP A 343 6.77 4.97 13.27
CA TRP A 343 6.24 4.06 12.24
C TRP A 343 5.66 4.73 10.97
N ASP A 344 5.59 6.06 10.91
CA ASP A 344 5.02 6.78 9.75
C ASP A 344 6.12 7.51 8.95
N ARG A 345 6.51 8.71 9.42
CA ARG A 345 7.49 9.58 8.75
C ARG A 345 8.89 8.97 8.77
N THR A 346 9.22 8.25 9.84
CA THR A 346 10.50 7.52 9.94
C THR A 346 10.59 6.47 8.82
N ALA A 347 9.58 5.63 8.64
CA ALA A 347 9.54 4.61 7.58
C ALA A 347 9.62 5.24 6.17
N GLN A 348 8.97 6.40 5.95
CA GLN A 348 9.13 7.16 4.71
C GLN A 348 10.59 7.55 4.46
N LEU A 349 11.24 8.12 5.48
CA LEU A 349 12.59 8.66 5.38
C LEU A 349 13.66 7.58 5.28
N THR A 350 13.61 6.53 6.11
CA THR A 350 14.58 5.44 6.09
C THR A 350 14.47 4.65 4.80
N ALA A 351 13.27 4.24 4.39
CA ALA A 351 13.08 3.49 3.15
C ALA A 351 13.55 4.29 1.92
N LEU A 352 13.21 5.58 1.84
CA LEU A 352 13.61 6.42 0.72
C LEU A 352 15.12 6.69 0.72
N ALA A 353 15.74 6.95 1.88
CA ALA A 353 17.19 7.11 1.97
C ALA A 353 17.93 5.82 1.60
N MET A 354 17.45 4.66 2.06
CA MET A 354 18.00 3.34 1.71
C MET A 354 17.89 3.08 0.20
N LEU A 355 16.76 3.41 -0.42
CA LEU A 355 16.58 3.30 -1.88
C LEU A 355 17.58 4.16 -2.66
N LEU A 356 17.88 5.36 -2.15
CA LEU A 356 18.82 6.29 -2.75
C LEU A 356 20.28 5.86 -2.53
N LEU A 357 20.61 5.24 -1.40
CA LEU A 357 21.97 4.78 -1.07
C LEU A 357 22.31 3.43 -1.69
N ASP A 358 21.44 2.43 -1.55
CA ASP A 358 21.75 1.03 -1.86
C ASP A 358 21.02 0.59 -3.15
N PRO A 359 21.77 0.26 -4.22
CA PRO A 359 21.19 -0.16 -5.49
C PRO A 359 20.43 -1.49 -5.41
N TYR A 360 20.67 -2.32 -4.38
CA TYR A 360 19.89 -3.54 -4.17
C TYR A 360 18.39 -3.22 -4.10
N TYR A 361 18.00 -2.21 -3.32
CA TYR A 361 16.58 -1.85 -3.14
C TYR A 361 15.93 -1.25 -4.39
N ARG A 362 16.70 -0.98 -5.45
CA ARG A 362 16.19 -0.49 -6.75
C ARG A 362 15.84 -1.64 -7.71
N THR A 363 16.18 -2.88 -7.34
CA THR A 363 15.68 -4.10 -8.01
C THR A 363 14.24 -4.40 -7.59
N ILE A 364 13.50 -5.19 -8.37
CA ILE A 364 12.12 -5.61 -8.01
C ILE A 364 12.16 -6.30 -6.65
N LYS A 365 12.93 -7.38 -6.52
CA LYS A 365 13.08 -8.15 -5.28
C LYS A 365 13.59 -7.29 -4.12
N GLY A 366 14.56 -6.42 -4.37
CA GLY A 366 15.09 -5.54 -3.33
C GLY A 366 14.03 -4.55 -2.82
N PHE A 367 13.19 -4.00 -3.70
CA PHE A 367 12.12 -3.10 -3.27
C PHE A 367 11.02 -3.83 -2.48
N GLU A 368 10.70 -5.07 -2.85
CA GLU A 368 9.82 -5.94 -2.06
C GLU A 368 10.39 -6.17 -0.66
N VAL A 369 11.69 -6.48 -0.56
CA VAL A 369 12.41 -6.61 0.71
C VAL A 369 12.42 -5.30 1.50
N LEU A 370 12.57 -4.15 0.84
CA LEU A 370 12.53 -2.84 1.48
C LEU A 370 11.18 -2.58 2.15
N ILE A 371 10.08 -2.93 1.47
CA ILE A 371 8.72 -2.81 2.02
C ILE A 371 8.52 -3.80 3.18
N GLU A 372 8.86 -5.08 3.00
CA GLU A 372 8.76 -6.10 4.05
C GLU A 372 9.56 -5.71 5.30
N LYS A 373 10.74 -5.13 5.12
CA LYS A 373 11.59 -4.67 6.20
C LYS A 373 11.05 -3.37 6.83
N GLU A 374 11.18 -2.24 6.14
CA GLU A 374 11.03 -0.90 6.74
C GLU A 374 9.57 -0.53 7.04
N TRP A 375 8.60 -1.19 6.41
CA TRP A 375 7.19 -0.88 6.58
C TRP A 375 6.45 -1.97 7.34
N LEU A 376 6.56 -3.23 6.90
CA LEU A 376 5.82 -4.32 7.52
C LEU A 376 6.50 -4.75 8.83
N SER A 377 7.78 -5.10 8.81
CA SER A 377 8.43 -5.63 10.02
C SER A 377 8.56 -4.56 11.13
N PHE A 378 8.79 -3.30 10.75
CA PHE A 378 8.90 -2.16 11.67
C PHE A 378 7.56 -1.49 12.05
N GLY A 379 6.44 -2.15 11.75
CA GLY A 379 5.17 -1.83 12.40
C GLY A 379 4.44 -0.60 11.86
N HIS A 380 4.59 -0.27 10.57
CA HIS A 380 3.65 0.67 9.93
C HIS A 380 2.23 0.11 10.05
N LYS A 381 1.33 0.92 10.62
CA LYS A 381 -0.04 0.52 10.96
C LYS A 381 -0.97 0.46 9.75
N PHE A 382 -0.68 -0.40 8.77
CA PHE A 382 -1.43 -0.49 7.51
C PHE A 382 -2.94 -0.66 7.74
N GLN A 383 -3.34 -1.60 8.59
CA GLN A 383 -4.75 -1.85 8.91
C GLN A 383 -5.46 -0.59 9.41
N GLN A 384 -4.84 0.17 10.31
CA GLN A 384 -5.40 1.42 10.84
C GLN A 384 -5.35 2.57 9.82
N ARG A 385 -4.22 2.75 9.12
CA ARG A 385 -3.99 3.84 8.16
C ARG A 385 -4.89 3.74 6.94
N ILE A 386 -5.25 2.53 6.53
CA ILE A 386 -6.09 2.28 5.36
C ILE A 386 -7.56 1.99 5.74
N GLY A 387 -7.81 1.43 6.92
CA GLY A 387 -9.12 0.97 7.35
C GLY A 387 -9.63 -0.18 6.48
N HIS A 388 -8.90 -1.31 6.44
CA HIS A 388 -9.34 -2.48 5.67
C HIS A 388 -10.60 -3.06 6.30
N GLY A 389 -11.67 -3.18 5.52
CA GLY A 389 -12.91 -3.82 5.97
C GLY A 389 -13.65 -3.12 7.12
N ASP A 390 -13.35 -1.86 7.40
CA ASP A 390 -13.97 -1.06 8.46
C ASP A 390 -14.83 0.06 7.85
N ASP A 391 -16.10 0.14 8.27
CA ASP A 391 -17.11 1.10 7.82
C ASP A 391 -16.98 2.51 8.43
N LYS A 392 -16.13 2.69 9.46
CA LYS A 392 -15.83 3.98 10.11
C LYS A 392 -14.93 4.86 9.23
N HIS A 393 -15.48 5.33 8.11
CA HIS A 393 -14.76 6.15 7.13
C HIS A 393 -14.22 7.49 7.66
N SER A 394 -14.75 7.98 8.78
CA SER A 394 -14.36 9.23 9.44
C SER A 394 -13.21 9.08 10.45
N ASP A 395 -12.64 7.88 10.58
CA ASP A 395 -11.53 7.63 11.49
C ASP A 395 -10.34 8.57 11.22
N ALA A 396 -9.94 9.29 12.27
CA ALA A 396 -8.86 10.26 12.23
C ALA A 396 -7.47 9.63 12.13
N ASP A 397 -7.34 8.30 12.27
CA ASP A 397 -6.07 7.60 12.09
C ASP A 397 -5.82 7.13 10.64
N ARG A 398 -6.82 7.25 9.75
CA ARG A 398 -6.64 6.96 8.32
C ARG A 398 -5.82 8.05 7.64
N SER A 399 -4.78 7.66 6.89
CA SER A 399 -3.87 8.60 6.24
C SER A 399 -3.01 7.95 5.14
N PRO A 400 -2.72 8.67 4.03
CA PRO A 400 -2.02 8.12 2.87
C PRO A 400 -0.48 8.07 3.01
N VAL A 401 0.04 7.65 4.16
CA VAL A 401 1.49 7.69 4.45
C VAL A 401 2.30 6.79 3.50
N PHE A 402 1.86 5.54 3.31
CA PHE A 402 2.50 4.63 2.35
C PHE A 402 2.33 5.10 0.89
N LEU A 403 1.16 5.65 0.55
CA LEU A 403 0.95 6.26 -0.78
C LEU A 403 1.95 7.40 -1.05
N GLN A 404 2.25 8.24 -0.05
CA GLN A 404 3.27 9.29 -0.20
C GLN A 404 4.67 8.74 -0.42
N LEU A 405 5.03 7.60 0.20
CA LEU A 405 6.29 6.92 -0.11
C LEU A 405 6.29 6.50 -1.58
N ILE A 406 5.27 5.78 -2.03
CA ILE A 406 5.23 5.25 -3.40
C ILE A 406 5.22 6.40 -4.44
N ASP A 407 4.55 7.52 -4.15
CA ASP A 407 4.65 8.74 -4.97
C ASP A 407 6.09 9.27 -4.97
N ALA A 408 6.74 9.42 -3.81
CA ALA A 408 8.14 9.85 -3.75
C ALA A 408 9.08 8.91 -4.53
N VAL A 409 8.88 7.59 -4.47
CA VAL A 409 9.60 6.60 -5.28
C VAL A 409 9.34 6.83 -6.76
N TRP A 410 8.08 7.03 -7.16
CA TRP A 410 7.73 7.37 -8.53
C TRP A 410 8.46 8.64 -9.00
N GLN A 411 8.51 9.71 -8.19
CA GLN A 411 9.27 10.92 -8.53
C GLN A 411 10.73 10.58 -8.87
N VAL A 412 11.40 9.79 -8.02
CA VAL A 412 12.81 9.39 -8.23
C VAL A 412 12.95 8.55 -9.50
N THR A 413 12.03 7.61 -9.77
CA THR A 413 12.05 6.82 -11.02
C THR A 413 11.91 7.72 -12.26
N THR A 414 11.14 8.80 -12.17
CA THR A 414 11.01 9.76 -13.29
C THR A 414 12.26 10.61 -13.50
N MET A 415 13.04 10.85 -12.45
CA MET A 415 14.32 11.59 -12.52
C MET A 415 15.47 10.69 -12.98
N PHE A 416 15.45 9.40 -12.64
CA PHE A 416 16.49 8.41 -12.94
C PHE A 416 15.92 7.20 -13.69
N GLN A 417 15.56 7.40 -14.95
CA GLN A 417 14.77 6.46 -15.75
C GLN A 417 15.40 5.07 -15.96
N ASN A 418 16.71 4.93 -15.75
CA ASN A 418 17.45 3.68 -15.92
C ASN A 418 17.98 3.08 -14.60
N ALA A 419 17.71 3.71 -13.45
CA ALA A 419 18.27 3.27 -12.17
C ALA A 419 17.44 2.20 -11.44
N PHE A 420 16.19 1.98 -11.87
CA PHE A 420 15.23 1.07 -11.23
C PHE A 420 14.85 -0.06 -12.17
N GLU A 421 14.83 -1.28 -11.65
CA GLU A 421 14.41 -2.48 -12.38
C GLU A 421 12.91 -2.52 -12.60
N PHE A 422 12.14 -1.95 -11.66
CA PHE A 422 10.69 -1.90 -11.76
C PHE A 422 10.20 -0.66 -12.53
N ASN A 423 9.02 -0.79 -13.14
CA ASN A 423 8.35 0.27 -13.88
C ASN A 423 7.18 0.89 -13.07
N GLU A 424 6.48 1.87 -13.67
CA GLU A 424 5.32 2.52 -13.04
C GLU A 424 4.17 1.54 -12.76
N HIS A 425 3.97 0.53 -13.60
CA HIS A 425 2.90 -0.44 -13.45
C HIS A 425 3.07 -1.27 -12.17
N PHE A 426 4.31 -1.60 -11.78
CA PHE A 426 4.62 -2.25 -10.51
C PHE A 426 4.18 -1.40 -9.31
N LEU A 427 4.52 -0.10 -9.30
CA LEU A 427 4.15 0.81 -8.22
C LEU A 427 2.62 0.98 -8.10
N ILE A 428 1.93 1.11 -9.24
CA ILE A 428 0.46 1.19 -9.25
C ILE A 428 -0.16 -0.12 -8.76
N THR A 429 0.38 -1.27 -9.16
CA THR A 429 -0.10 -2.60 -8.72
C THR A 429 0.03 -2.78 -7.22
N ILE A 430 1.13 -2.31 -6.61
CA ILE A 430 1.30 -2.28 -5.15
C ILE A 430 0.18 -1.44 -4.50
N LEU A 431 -0.13 -0.25 -5.04
CA LEU A 431 -1.17 0.63 -4.49
C LEU A 431 -2.59 0.10 -4.70
N ASP A 432 -2.86 -0.58 -5.81
CA ASP A 432 -4.15 -1.25 -6.03
C ASP A 432 -4.34 -2.37 -5.02
N HIS A 433 -3.28 -3.15 -4.77
CA HIS A 433 -3.35 -4.26 -3.83
C HIS A 433 -3.22 -3.86 -2.36
N LEU A 434 -2.67 -2.68 -2.05
CA LEU A 434 -2.79 -2.03 -0.75
C LEU A 434 -4.25 -1.98 -0.32
N TYR A 435 -5.16 -1.56 -1.21
CA TYR A 435 -6.57 -1.44 -0.86
C TYR A 435 -7.37 -2.73 -1.07
N SER A 436 -7.01 -3.55 -2.07
CA SER A 436 -7.85 -4.66 -2.53
C SER A 436 -8.16 -5.72 -1.48
N CYS A 437 -7.25 -5.92 -0.52
CA CYS A 437 -7.30 -7.04 0.43
C CYS A 437 -7.44 -8.42 -0.23
N ARG A 438 -6.91 -8.58 -1.45
CA ARG A 438 -6.73 -9.88 -2.12
C ARG A 438 -5.60 -10.70 -1.50
N PHE A 439 -4.56 -10.01 -1.04
CA PHE A 439 -3.35 -10.60 -0.47
C PHE A 439 -3.23 -10.22 1.01
N GLY A 440 -2.50 -11.04 1.78
CA GLY A 440 -2.25 -10.79 3.19
C GLY A 440 -1.16 -9.75 3.48
N THR A 441 -0.35 -9.38 2.47
CA THR A 441 0.87 -8.58 2.62
C THR A 441 0.66 -7.28 3.42
N PHE A 442 -0.40 -6.53 3.16
CA PHE A 442 -0.65 -5.23 3.80
C PHE A 442 -1.71 -5.30 4.92
N LEU A 443 -2.11 -6.49 5.38
CA LEU A 443 -3.05 -6.61 6.50
C LEU A 443 -2.30 -6.49 7.85
N PHE A 444 -3.06 -6.12 8.89
CA PHE A 444 -2.58 -5.92 10.27
C PHE A 444 -1.61 -4.74 10.45
N ASN A 445 -1.27 -4.43 11.70
CA ASN A 445 -0.47 -3.25 12.07
C ASN A 445 0.98 -3.56 12.45
N SER A 446 1.33 -4.81 12.77
CA SER A 446 2.68 -5.19 13.16
C SER A 446 3.05 -6.60 12.72
N ASP A 447 4.36 -6.89 12.74
CA ASP A 447 4.89 -8.23 12.54
C ASP A 447 4.28 -9.24 13.54
N ARG A 448 4.15 -8.83 14.80
CA ARG A 448 3.52 -9.63 15.86
C ARG A 448 2.09 -10.03 15.51
N GLU A 449 1.25 -9.08 15.11
CA GLU A 449 -0.14 -9.36 14.73
C GLU A 449 -0.21 -10.34 13.54
N ARG A 450 0.64 -10.15 12.52
CA ARG A 450 0.69 -11.06 11.36
C ARG A 450 1.14 -12.47 11.72
N ASN A 451 2.05 -12.62 12.68
CA ASN A 451 2.50 -13.91 13.16
C ASN A 451 1.44 -14.61 14.02
N LEU A 452 0.75 -13.88 14.90
CA LEU A 452 -0.36 -14.43 15.69
C LEU A 452 -1.50 -14.96 14.79
N GLU A 453 -1.77 -14.26 13.69
CA GLU A 453 -2.80 -14.66 12.73
C GLU A 453 -2.33 -15.68 11.70
N ASN A 454 -1.08 -16.17 11.77
CA ASN A 454 -0.48 -17.14 10.86
C ASN A 454 -0.63 -16.74 9.38
N MET A 455 -0.33 -15.47 9.08
CA MET A 455 -0.59 -14.88 7.77
C MET A 455 0.14 -15.58 6.62
N LYS A 456 1.38 -16.02 6.87
CA LYS A 456 2.21 -16.71 5.88
C LYS A 456 1.61 -18.04 5.42
N GLN A 457 0.80 -18.69 6.26
CA GLN A 457 0.16 -19.98 5.99
C GLN A 457 -1.29 -19.83 5.52
N ARG A 458 -1.98 -18.78 5.95
CA ARG A 458 -3.42 -18.61 5.73
C ARG A 458 -3.78 -17.70 4.55
N THR A 459 -2.81 -17.00 3.98
CA THR A 459 -3.04 -16.05 2.89
C THR A 459 -1.92 -16.08 1.86
N VAL A 460 -2.21 -15.59 0.66
CA VAL A 460 -1.21 -15.43 -0.39
C VAL A 460 -0.51 -14.07 -0.26
N SER A 461 0.81 -14.05 -0.51
CA SER A 461 1.59 -12.81 -0.60
C SER A 461 1.39 -12.14 -1.95
N LEU A 462 1.35 -10.80 -1.97
CA LEU A 462 1.36 -10.00 -3.20
C LEU A 462 2.59 -10.33 -4.06
N TRP A 463 3.74 -10.59 -3.44
CA TRP A 463 4.98 -10.88 -4.15
C TRP A 463 4.91 -12.20 -4.91
N SER A 464 4.13 -13.18 -4.41
CA SER A 464 3.86 -14.41 -5.17
C SER A 464 3.22 -14.12 -6.53
N TYR A 465 2.27 -13.19 -6.55
CA TYR A 465 1.58 -12.77 -7.76
C TYR A 465 2.50 -11.95 -8.67
N ILE A 466 3.17 -10.94 -8.14
CA ILE A 466 4.07 -10.07 -8.92
C ILE A 466 5.21 -10.87 -9.56
N ASN A 467 5.90 -11.69 -8.77
CA ASN A 467 7.08 -12.44 -9.22
C ASN A 467 6.73 -13.58 -10.18
N SER A 468 5.47 -14.02 -10.23
CA SER A 468 4.99 -14.94 -11.27
C SER A 468 4.88 -14.30 -12.67
N SER A 469 4.92 -12.97 -12.76
CA SER A 469 4.72 -12.22 -14.02
C SER A 469 5.66 -11.02 -14.14
N LEU A 470 6.96 -11.21 -13.81
CA LEU A 470 7.97 -10.13 -13.78
C LEU A 470 8.06 -9.28 -15.04
N ASP A 471 7.77 -9.84 -16.22
CA ASP A 471 7.86 -9.12 -17.50
C ASP A 471 6.82 -7.98 -17.62
N LEU A 472 5.75 -7.99 -16.82
CA LEU A 472 4.82 -6.86 -16.66
C LEU A 472 5.46 -5.66 -15.96
N TYR A 473 6.43 -5.94 -15.09
CA TYR A 473 6.91 -5.01 -14.07
C TYR A 473 8.33 -4.52 -14.36
N LYS A 474 9.06 -5.17 -15.27
CA LYS A 474 10.41 -4.76 -15.67
C LYS A 474 10.42 -3.43 -16.44
N ASN A 475 11.37 -2.60 -16.09
CA ASN A 475 11.77 -1.41 -16.82
C ASN A 475 12.81 -1.79 -17.89
N PRO A 476 12.52 -1.62 -19.19
CA PRO A 476 13.45 -1.98 -20.26
C PRO A 476 14.72 -1.12 -20.23
N LEU A 477 14.64 0.10 -19.70
CA LEU A 477 15.78 1.01 -19.60
C LEU A 477 16.70 0.69 -18.41
N TYR A 478 16.32 -0.24 -17.54
CA TYR A 478 17.11 -0.56 -16.36
C TYR A 478 18.53 -0.96 -16.73
N SER A 479 19.48 -0.32 -16.06
CA SER A 479 20.90 -0.62 -16.09
C SER A 479 21.41 -0.55 -14.65
N PRO A 480 21.95 -1.64 -14.09
CA PRO A 480 22.44 -1.65 -12.72
C PRO A 480 23.47 -0.53 -12.48
N GLN A 481 23.12 0.42 -11.62
CA GLN A 481 23.96 1.56 -11.25
C GLN A 481 24.38 1.42 -9.80
N LEU A 482 25.69 1.40 -9.55
CA LEU A 482 26.24 1.25 -8.19
C LEU A 482 26.34 2.58 -7.41
N HIS A 483 26.06 3.72 -8.05
CA HIS A 483 26.20 5.02 -7.40
C HIS A 483 24.94 5.42 -6.62
N VAL A 484 25.15 6.29 -5.63
CA VAL A 484 24.10 6.92 -4.84
C VAL A 484 23.29 7.90 -5.70
N LEU A 485 21.96 7.85 -5.59
CA LEU A 485 21.07 8.76 -6.31
C LEU A 485 20.82 10.03 -5.49
N VAL A 486 20.92 11.19 -6.12
CA VAL A 486 20.69 12.50 -5.48
C VAL A 486 19.58 13.25 -6.22
N PRO A 487 18.29 13.00 -5.89
CA PRO A 487 17.16 13.65 -6.55
C PRO A 487 17.05 15.13 -6.18
N ILE A 488 16.48 15.92 -7.09
CA ILE A 488 16.27 17.35 -6.88
C ILE A 488 14.90 17.57 -6.24
N ALA A 489 14.86 17.77 -4.93
CA ALA A 489 13.65 18.05 -4.16
C ALA A 489 13.18 19.52 -4.30
N SER A 490 12.74 19.90 -5.50
CA SER A 490 12.25 21.24 -5.82
C SER A 490 10.90 21.19 -6.54
N MET A 491 10.02 22.15 -6.24
CA MET A 491 8.70 22.27 -6.89
C MET A 491 8.78 22.40 -8.42
N ARG A 492 9.95 22.75 -8.99
CA ARG A 492 10.18 22.78 -10.44
C ARG A 492 10.33 21.39 -11.07
N TYR A 493 10.72 20.38 -10.27
CA TYR A 493 11.01 19.03 -10.73
C TYR A 493 10.00 18.00 -10.23
N ILE A 494 9.37 18.24 -9.08
CA ILE A 494 8.29 17.39 -8.56
C ILE A 494 7.05 17.54 -9.45
N LYS A 495 6.52 16.41 -9.92
CA LYS A 495 5.38 16.37 -10.85
C LYS A 495 4.17 15.76 -10.18
N LEU A 496 2.97 16.12 -10.62
CA LEU A 496 1.78 15.35 -10.23
C LEU A 496 1.78 14.01 -10.98
N TRP A 497 1.62 12.92 -10.25
CA TRP A 497 1.49 11.57 -10.80
C TRP A 497 0.13 11.36 -11.48
N LYS A 498 -0.04 11.94 -12.67
CA LYS A 498 -1.29 11.86 -13.45
C LYS A 498 -1.70 10.41 -13.74
N GLY A 499 -0.74 9.53 -14.00
CA GLY A 499 -0.93 8.09 -14.23
C GLY A 499 -1.57 7.34 -13.07
N LEU A 500 -1.52 7.89 -11.85
CA LEU A 500 -2.22 7.38 -10.68
C LEU A 500 -3.47 8.21 -10.36
N TYR A 501 -3.29 9.51 -10.12
CA TYR A 501 -4.35 10.37 -9.56
C TYR A 501 -5.46 10.73 -10.55
N CYS A 502 -5.17 10.74 -11.85
CA CYS A 502 -6.11 11.07 -12.92
C CYS A 502 -6.47 9.87 -13.80
N ARG A 503 -6.07 8.65 -13.39
CA ARG A 503 -6.13 7.44 -14.23
C ARG A 503 -7.54 7.00 -14.63
N TRP A 504 -8.58 7.55 -14.02
CA TRP A 504 -9.96 7.25 -14.38
C TRP A 504 -10.52 8.19 -15.45
N ASN A 505 -9.90 9.34 -15.67
CA ASN A 505 -10.31 10.30 -16.67
C ASN A 505 -9.73 9.92 -18.06
N PRO A 506 -10.55 9.56 -19.05
CA PRO A 506 -10.07 9.19 -20.39
C PRO A 506 -9.24 10.27 -21.09
N SER A 507 -9.48 11.57 -20.82
CA SER A 507 -8.71 12.65 -21.45
C SER A 507 -7.29 12.79 -20.89
N MET A 508 -7.06 12.29 -19.67
CA MET A 508 -5.77 12.36 -18.99
C MET A 508 -4.95 11.07 -19.14
N ARG A 509 -5.54 10.02 -19.73
CA ARG A 509 -4.84 8.77 -20.03
C ARG A 509 -3.90 8.96 -21.21
N VAL A 510 -2.70 8.41 -21.09
CA VAL A 510 -1.82 8.18 -22.24
C VAL A 510 -2.57 7.23 -23.18
N GLN A 511 -2.77 7.65 -24.43
CA GLN A 511 -3.64 6.96 -25.39
C GLN A 511 -3.03 5.61 -25.86
N ASP A 512 -1.72 5.44 -25.74
CA ASP A 512 -1.02 4.22 -26.13
C ASP A 512 -0.89 3.23 -24.96
N PRO A 513 -1.09 1.91 -25.17
CA PRO A 513 -0.83 0.89 -24.16
C PRO A 513 0.67 0.81 -23.83
N ILE A 514 1.11 1.55 -22.81
CA ILE A 514 2.51 1.60 -22.36
C ILE A 514 3.10 0.19 -22.18
N TYR A 515 2.30 -0.77 -21.70
CA TYR A 515 2.71 -2.15 -21.51
C TYR A 515 3.13 -2.85 -22.81
N GLN A 516 2.39 -2.69 -23.91
CA GLN A 516 2.74 -3.32 -25.19
C GLN A 516 4.11 -2.82 -25.68
N ARG A 517 4.32 -1.50 -25.63
CA ARG A 517 5.59 -0.88 -25.96
C ARG A 517 6.72 -1.36 -25.03
N THR A 518 6.47 -1.47 -23.73
CA THR A 518 7.45 -1.98 -22.77
C THR A 518 7.87 -3.41 -23.11
N ARG A 519 6.93 -4.30 -23.45
CA ARG A 519 7.24 -5.67 -23.88
C ARG A 519 8.09 -5.68 -25.15
N GLU A 520 7.70 -4.91 -26.16
CA GLU A 520 8.45 -4.81 -27.42
C GLU A 520 9.89 -4.31 -27.17
N LEU A 521 10.06 -3.31 -26.30
CA LEU A 521 11.37 -2.80 -25.91
C LEU A 521 12.20 -3.84 -25.15
N LEU A 522 11.60 -4.66 -24.29
CA LEU A 522 12.30 -5.75 -23.60
C LEU A 522 12.79 -6.81 -24.59
N VAL A 523 11.94 -7.20 -25.56
CA VAL A 523 12.32 -8.16 -26.62
C VAL A 523 13.45 -7.60 -27.48
N LEU A 524 13.37 -6.33 -27.90
CA LEU A 524 14.42 -5.66 -28.67
C LEU A 524 15.74 -5.58 -27.89
N LYS A 525 15.68 -5.30 -26.58
CA LYS A 525 16.86 -5.28 -25.72
C LYS A 525 17.53 -6.65 -25.65
N GLU A 526 16.76 -7.71 -25.44
CA GLU A 526 17.29 -9.08 -25.39
C GLU A 526 17.98 -9.47 -26.71
N GLN A 527 17.39 -9.09 -27.85
CA GLN A 527 18.00 -9.29 -29.17
C GLN A 527 19.31 -8.51 -29.34
N LEU A 528 19.35 -7.27 -28.84
CA LEU A 528 20.54 -6.42 -28.89
C LEU A 528 21.66 -6.97 -28.00
N ASP A 529 21.33 -7.40 -26.79
CA ASP A 529 22.28 -7.96 -25.81
C ASP A 529 22.90 -9.26 -26.36
N LYS A 530 22.08 -10.14 -26.94
CA LYS A 530 22.56 -11.35 -27.62
C LYS A 530 23.51 -11.03 -28.78
N SER A 531 23.15 -10.06 -29.63
CA SER A 531 23.98 -9.63 -30.75
C SER A 531 25.31 -9.02 -30.28
N SER A 532 25.27 -8.24 -29.20
CA SER A 532 26.45 -7.65 -28.57
C SER A 532 27.39 -8.72 -28.00
N GLU A 533 26.84 -9.74 -27.32
CA GLU A 533 27.62 -10.87 -26.82
C GLU A 533 28.28 -11.67 -27.95
N ASP A 534 27.56 -11.93 -29.03
CA ASP A 534 28.07 -12.67 -30.18
C ASP A 534 29.19 -11.90 -30.89
N CYS A 535 29.01 -10.59 -31.13
CA CYS A 535 30.08 -9.70 -31.60
C CYS A 535 31.31 -9.70 -30.67
N ARG A 536 31.10 -9.69 -29.34
CA ARG A 536 32.18 -9.69 -28.35
C ARG A 536 32.93 -11.03 -28.34
N LYS A 537 32.23 -12.16 -28.54
CA LYS A 537 32.84 -13.49 -28.71
C LYS A 537 33.65 -13.55 -30.00
N GLU A 538 33.13 -13.02 -31.09
CA GLU A 538 33.83 -12.96 -32.38
C GLU A 538 35.10 -12.09 -32.31
N LEU A 539 35.02 -10.93 -31.65
CA LEU A 539 36.19 -10.07 -31.41
C LEU A 539 37.27 -10.79 -30.60
N LYS A 540 36.89 -11.49 -29.52
CA LYS A 540 37.82 -12.30 -28.70
C LYS A 540 38.45 -13.44 -29.52
N ALA A 541 37.68 -14.08 -30.41
CA ALA A 541 38.20 -15.12 -31.29
C ALA A 541 39.18 -14.58 -32.35
N ARG A 542 39.04 -13.31 -32.74
CA ARG A 542 39.92 -12.63 -33.71
C ARG A 542 41.19 -12.02 -33.09
N MET A 543 41.30 -11.91 -31.77
CA MET A 543 42.54 -11.44 -31.13
C MET A 543 43.63 -12.52 -31.21
N PRO A 544 44.80 -12.26 -31.83
CA PRO A 544 45.88 -13.23 -31.89
C PRO A 544 46.42 -13.51 -30.48
N ARG A 545 46.61 -14.79 -30.14
CA ARG A 545 47.35 -15.21 -28.94
C ARG A 545 48.77 -14.66 -29.03
N THR A 546 49.09 -13.63 -28.25
CA THR A 546 50.48 -13.20 -28.07
C THR A 546 51.25 -14.36 -27.47
N VAL A 547 52.15 -14.93 -28.27
CA VAL A 547 53.07 -15.99 -27.87
C VAL A 547 54.02 -15.42 -26.83
N SER A 548 53.89 -15.86 -25.58
CA SER A 548 54.89 -15.62 -24.54
C SER A 548 56.11 -16.49 -24.85
N THR A 549 57.10 -15.94 -25.54
CA THR A 549 58.43 -16.53 -25.65
C THR A 549 59.11 -16.48 -24.27
N PRO A 550 59.57 -17.60 -23.70
CA PRO A 550 60.31 -17.58 -22.44
C PRO A 550 61.76 -17.17 -22.73
N THR A 551 62.20 -16.02 -22.21
CA THR A 551 63.60 -15.62 -22.27
C THR A 551 64.41 -16.50 -21.33
N ARG A 552 65.33 -17.29 -21.90
CA ARG A 552 66.29 -18.17 -21.21
C ARG A 552 67.07 -17.42 -20.13
N ILE A 553 67.13 -18.02 -18.95
CA ILE A 553 68.11 -17.72 -17.89
C ILE A 553 69.50 -18.11 -18.44
N ALA A 554 70.38 -17.14 -18.62
CA ALA A 554 71.80 -17.38 -18.85
C ALA A 554 72.56 -17.15 -17.53
N SER A 555 73.27 -18.18 -17.12
CA SER A 555 74.15 -18.27 -15.95
C SER A 555 75.35 -17.32 -16.04
N HIS A 556 75.68 -16.62 -14.96
CA HIS A 556 76.98 -15.99 -14.77
C HIS A 556 77.95 -16.97 -14.07
N ILE A 557 79.06 -17.30 -14.74
CA ILE A 557 80.29 -17.83 -14.12
C ILE A 557 81.41 -16.82 -14.38
N HIS A 558 82.19 -16.62 -13.31
CA HIS A 558 83.39 -15.81 -13.12
C HIS A 558 84.35 -15.62 -14.31
N ILE A 559 84.90 -14.39 -14.42
CA ILE A 559 86.32 -14.10 -14.23
C ILE A 559 86.43 -12.88 -13.31
#